data_AF-A0A2P6MFG5-F1
#
_entry.id   AF-A0A2P6MFG5-F1
#
_cell.length_a   1.000
_cell.length_b   1.000
_cell.length_c   1.000
_cell.angle_alpha   90.00
_cell.angle_beta   90.00
_cell.angle_gamma   90.00
#
_symmetry.space_group_name_H-M   'P 1'
#
loop_
_entity.id
_entity.type
_entity.pdbx_description
1 polymer ?
#
loop_
_entity_poly.entity_id
_entity_poly.type
_entity_poly.pdbx_seq_one_letter_code
_entity_poly.pdbx_strand_id
1 'polypeptide(L)'
;MTHKYLKEYEFGELQQELVQQVMDRMHGVSEHSPLVYFPIVHDRVESFLIVHWSEVFEDCRHMTMSEWRESSCYDVYKSEILNEFFDTDGSIRLESLEEPPAQEA
;
A
#
# COMPACT_ATOMS: atom_id res chain seq x y z
N MET A 1 -3.15 19.28 10.89
CA MET A 1 -2.78 17.87 10.70
C MET A 1 -2.96 17.19 12.04
N THR A 2 -3.78 16.15 12.10
CA THR A 2 -4.14 15.46 13.33
C THR A 2 -2.94 14.64 13.80
N HIS A 3 -2.43 14.93 15.00
CA HIS A 3 -1.33 14.18 15.62
C HIS A 3 -1.87 12.87 16.22
N LYS A 4 -2.39 11.99 15.36
CA LYS A 4 -2.92 10.69 15.77
C LYS A 4 -1.77 9.69 15.79
N TYR A 5 -1.58 9.01 16.92
CA TYR A 5 -0.62 7.92 17.06
C TYR A 5 -1.16 6.67 16.36
N LEU A 6 -0.27 5.79 15.89
CA LEU A 6 -0.64 4.55 15.22
C LEU A 6 -1.58 3.67 16.06
N LYS A 7 -1.38 3.60 17.38
CA LYS A 7 -2.26 2.87 18.30
C LYS A 7 -3.72 3.34 18.31
N GLU A 8 -3.99 4.54 17.81
CA GLU A 8 -5.32 5.12 17.79
C GLU A 8 -6.05 4.82 16.46
N TYR A 9 -5.34 4.30 15.46
CA TYR A 9 -5.93 3.87 14.20
C TYR A 9 -6.59 2.51 14.37
N GLU A 10 -7.84 2.39 13.94
CA GLU A 10 -8.44 1.09 13.69
C GLU A 10 -7.85 0.48 12.41
N PHE A 11 -7.90 -0.85 12.31
CA PHE A 11 -7.38 -1.59 11.16
C PHE A 11 -7.88 -1.02 9.83
N GLY A 12 -9.19 -0.77 9.72
CA GLY A 12 -9.80 -0.24 8.50
C GLY A 12 -9.40 1.21 8.19
N GLU A 13 -9.20 2.05 9.21
CA GLU A 13 -8.70 3.42 9.01
C GLU A 13 -7.27 3.39 8.44
N LEU A 14 -6.43 2.51 8.97
CA LEU A 14 -5.05 2.36 8.53
C LEU A 14 -4.97 1.77 7.12
N GLN A 15 -5.78 0.76 6.82
CA GLN A 15 -5.92 0.21 5.48
C GLN A 15 -6.26 1.28 4.45
N GLN A 16 -7.26 2.13 4.73
CA GLN A 16 -7.65 3.21 3.84
C GLN A 16 -6.50 4.20 3.60
N GLU A 17 -5.78 4.59 4.65
CA GLU A 17 -4.63 5.50 4.53
C GLU A 17 -3.50 4.92 3.66
N LEU A 18 -3.24 3.61 3.76
CA LEU A 18 -2.21 2.95 2.96
C LEU A 18 -2.65 2.77 1.51
N VAL A 19 -3.89 2.31 1.28
CA VAL A 19 -4.48 2.21 -0.07
C VAL A 19 -4.44 3.57 -0.75
N GLN A 20 -4.85 4.62 -0.05
CA GLN A 20 -4.87 5.98 -0.61
C GLN A 20 -3.46 6.45 -0.99
N GLN A 21 -2.43 6.17 -0.18
CA GLN A 21 -1.05 6.48 -0.55
C GLN A 21 -0.58 5.81 -1.84
N VAL A 22 -0.92 4.53 -2.01
CA VAL A 22 -0.57 3.78 -3.23
C VAL A 22 -1.30 4.36 -4.44
N MET A 23 -2.59 4.66 -4.27
CA MET A 23 -3.45 5.24 -5.31
C MET A 23 -3.02 6.65 -5.73
N ASP A 24 -2.68 7.52 -4.76
CA ASP A 24 -2.18 8.88 -5.02
C ASP A 24 -0.85 8.83 -5.79
N ARG A 25 0.04 7.89 -5.42
CA ARG A 25 1.30 7.70 -6.14
C ARG A 25 1.06 7.19 -7.56
N MET A 26 0.13 6.26 -7.75
CA MET A 26 -0.26 5.77 -9.08
C MET A 26 -0.90 6.85 -9.95
N HIS A 27 -1.71 7.74 -9.38
CA HIS A 27 -2.30 8.84 -10.12
C HIS A 27 -1.24 9.77 -10.73
N GLY A 28 -0.09 9.92 -10.08
CA GLY A 28 1.02 10.73 -10.57
C GLY A 28 1.81 10.11 -11.72
N VAL A 29 1.68 8.80 -11.97
CA VAL A 29 2.54 8.07 -12.94
C VAL A 29 1.77 7.25 -13.98
N SER A 30 0.47 6.96 -13.77
CA SER A 30 -0.33 6.16 -14.69
C SER A 30 -1.02 7.01 -15.76
N GLU A 31 -0.99 6.53 -17.01
CA GLU A 31 -1.87 7.03 -18.07
C GLU A 31 -3.31 6.49 -17.94
N HIS A 32 -3.51 5.44 -17.13
CA HIS A 32 -4.80 4.80 -16.88
C HIS A 32 -5.48 5.37 -15.62
N SER A 33 -6.81 5.26 -15.55
CA SER A 33 -7.56 5.65 -14.36
C SER A 33 -7.08 4.83 -13.15
N PRO A 34 -6.69 5.47 -12.03
CA PRO A 34 -6.25 4.77 -10.82
C PRO A 34 -7.28 3.74 -10.31
N LEU A 35 -8.57 3.99 -10.57
CA LEU A 35 -9.67 3.10 -10.18
C LEU A 35 -9.57 1.69 -10.77
N VAL A 36 -8.86 1.51 -11.88
CA VAL A 36 -8.58 0.18 -12.45
C VAL A 36 -7.72 -0.66 -11.49
N TYR A 37 -6.82 0.00 -10.76
CA TYR A 37 -5.90 -0.65 -9.82
C TYR A 37 -6.47 -0.73 -8.39
N PHE A 38 -7.55 -0.02 -8.09
CA PHE A 38 -8.11 0.00 -6.74
C PHE A 38 -8.40 -1.39 -6.15
N PRO A 39 -9.03 -2.35 -6.86
CA PRO A 39 -9.31 -3.66 -6.29
C PRO A 39 -8.05 -4.44 -5.91
N ILE A 40 -7.03 -4.44 -6.77
CA ILE A 40 -5.78 -5.17 -6.51
C ILE A 40 -4.96 -4.51 -5.40
N VAL A 41 -4.91 -3.17 -5.38
CA VAL A 41 -4.23 -2.42 -4.32
C VAL A 41 -4.90 -2.68 -2.98
N HIS A 42 -6.23 -2.63 -2.94
CA HIS A 42 -6.99 -2.87 -1.72
C HIS A 42 -6.72 -4.26 -1.15
N ASP A 43 -6.79 -5.29 -1.98
CA ASP A 43 -6.55 -6.69 -1.59
C ASP A 43 -5.12 -6.93 -1.10
N ARG A 44 -4.14 -6.34 -1.77
CA ARG A 44 -2.71 -6.47 -1.39
C ARG A 44 -2.40 -5.76 -0.08
N VAL A 45 -2.88 -4.52 0.09
CA VAL A 45 -2.71 -3.78 1.35
C VAL A 45 -3.42 -4.49 2.51
N GLU A 46 -4.62 -5.02 2.27
CA GLU A 46 -5.34 -5.81 3.28
C GLU A 46 -4.56 -7.06 3.68
N SER A 47 -4.09 -7.84 2.71
CA SER A 47 -3.29 -9.04 2.93
C SER A 47 -2.00 -8.72 3.69
N PHE A 48 -1.31 -7.65 3.32
CA PHE A 48 -0.13 -7.17 4.03
C PHE A 48 -0.44 -6.82 5.48
N LEU A 49 -1.52 -6.07 5.72
CA LEU A 49 -1.91 -5.70 7.08
C LEU A 49 -2.26 -6.92 7.92
N ILE A 50 -2.93 -7.92 7.36
CA ILE A 50 -3.24 -9.16 8.08
C ILE A 50 -1.97 -9.90 8.51
N VAL A 51 -0.94 -9.91 7.68
CA VAL A 51 0.31 -10.65 7.95
C VAL A 51 1.26 -9.86 8.85
N HIS A 52 1.41 -8.55 8.62
CA HIS A 52 2.46 -7.73 9.23
C HIS A 52 1.95 -6.77 10.31
N TRP A 53 0.68 -6.85 10.72
CA TRP A 53 0.09 -5.93 11.71
C TRP A 53 0.96 -5.70 12.94
N SER A 54 1.43 -6.80 13.56
CA SER A 54 2.20 -6.71 14.80
C SER A 54 3.54 -6.02 14.58
N GLU A 55 4.32 -6.47 13.60
CA GLU A 55 5.68 -6.00 13.33
C GLU A 55 5.71 -4.54 12.83
N VAL A 56 4.75 -4.18 11.99
CA VAL A 56 4.76 -2.90 11.28
C VAL A 56 4.00 -1.83 12.06
N PHE A 57 2.98 -2.21 12.82
CA PHE A 57 2.08 -1.26 13.50
C PHE A 57 2.01 -1.42 15.01
N GLU A 58 1.88 -2.63 15.57
CA GLU A 58 1.81 -2.77 17.05
C GLU A 58 3.14 -2.43 17.73
N ASP A 59 4.26 -2.90 17.18
CA ASP A 59 5.59 -2.62 17.73
C ASP A 59 5.95 -1.12 17.62
N CYS A 60 5.36 -0.45 16.63
CA CYS A 60 5.62 0.96 16.32
C CYS A 60 4.45 1.87 16.74
N ARG A 61 3.48 1.33 17.51
CA ARG A 61 2.19 1.96 17.82
C ARG A 61 2.28 3.31 18.56
N HIS A 62 3.45 3.60 19.13
CA HIS A 62 3.77 4.82 19.86
C HIS A 62 4.18 5.98 18.95
N MET A 63 4.38 5.72 17.66
CA MET A 63 4.74 6.73 16.67
C MET A 63 3.48 7.35 16.06
N THR A 64 3.59 8.57 15.59
CA THR A 64 2.60 9.16 14.67
C THR A 64 2.78 8.60 13.26
N MET A 65 1.77 8.77 12.41
CA MET A 65 1.86 8.36 10.99
C MET A 65 3.08 8.97 10.28
N SER A 66 3.42 10.23 10.59
CA SER A 66 4.59 10.91 10.00
C SER A 66 5.89 10.27 10.47
N GLU A 67 6.04 10.03 11.77
CA GLU A 67 7.24 9.39 12.33
C GLU A 67 7.39 7.95 11.83
N TRP A 68 6.28 7.22 11.71
CA TRP A 68 6.28 5.86 11.18
C TRP A 68 6.85 5.83 9.76
N ARG A 69 6.47 6.78 8.89
CA ARG A 69 7.00 6.89 7.51
C ARG A 69 8.51 7.15 7.43
N GLU A 70 9.11 7.65 8.50
CA GLU A 70 10.55 7.87 8.61
C GLU A 70 11.25 6.72 9.37
N SER A 71 10.49 5.77 9.89
CA SER A 71 10.99 4.65 10.70
C SER A 71 11.27 3.40 9.87
N SER A 72 12.01 2.46 10.46
CA SER A 72 12.24 1.12 9.90
C SER A 72 10.97 0.29 9.74
N CYS A 73 9.91 0.57 10.50
CA CYS A 73 8.64 -0.14 10.39
C CYS A 73 7.99 0.12 9.03
N TYR A 74 8.16 1.32 8.49
CA TYR A 74 7.68 1.67 7.16
C TYR A 74 8.51 1.03 6.04
N ASP A 75 9.75 0.62 6.28
CA ASP A 75 10.57 -0.01 5.25
C ASP A 75 10.00 -1.39 4.84
N VAL A 76 9.35 -2.10 5.76
CA VAL A 76 8.64 -3.34 5.45
C VAL A 76 7.48 -3.05 4.49
N TYR A 77 6.66 -2.04 4.79
CA TYR A 77 5.59 -1.59 3.90
C TYR A 77 6.13 -1.12 2.53
N LYS A 78 7.24 -0.37 2.49
CA LYS A 78 7.87 0.01 1.22
C LYS A 78 8.27 -1.22 0.42
N SER A 79 8.90 -2.19 1.07
CA SER A 79 9.45 -3.37 0.39
C SER A 79 8.36 -4.31 -0.14
N GLU A 80 7.29 -4.49 0.62
CA GLU A 80 6.24 -5.46 0.31
C GLU A 80 5.12 -4.86 -0.55
N ILE A 81 4.75 -3.61 -0.31
CA ILE A 81 3.66 -2.95 -1.03
C ILE A 81 4.20 -2.00 -2.09
N LEU A 82 5.00 -0.99 -1.72
CA LEU A 82 5.38 0.02 -2.71
C LEU A 82 6.26 -0.56 -3.83
N ASN A 83 7.20 -1.45 -3.52
CA ASN A 83 8.04 -2.07 -4.53
C ASN A 83 7.31 -3.13 -5.37
N GLU A 84 6.15 -3.63 -4.90
CA GLU A 84 5.29 -4.51 -5.69
C GLU A 84 4.61 -3.72 -6.81
N PHE A 85 4.13 -2.51 -6.51
CA PHE A 85 3.41 -1.67 -7.47
C PHE A 85 4.32 -0.73 -8.29
N PHE A 86 5.51 -0.39 -7.81
CA PHE A 86 6.39 0.60 -8.43
C PHE A 86 7.81 0.04 -8.67
N ASP A 87 8.32 0.25 -9.88
CA ASP A 87 9.71 -0.03 -10.25
C ASP A 87 10.67 1.01 -9.64
N THR A 88 11.97 0.74 -9.72
CA THR A 88 13.08 1.62 -9.30
C THR A 88 13.04 3.01 -9.94
N ASP A 89 12.49 3.10 -11.16
CA ASP A 89 12.27 4.37 -11.87
C ASP A 89 10.95 5.09 -11.49
N GLY A 90 10.12 4.47 -10.64
CA GLY A 90 8.81 5.00 -10.25
C GLY A 90 7.67 4.67 -11.22
N SER A 91 7.97 3.94 -12.30
CA SER A 91 6.98 3.38 -13.22
C SER A 91 6.17 2.26 -12.55
N ILE A 92 4.92 2.06 -12.95
CA ILE A 92 4.06 1.02 -12.36
C ILE A 92 4.53 -0.38 -12.82
N ARG A 93 4.78 -1.28 -11.88
CA ARG A 93 5.13 -2.69 -12.15
C ARG A 93 3.89 -3.56 -12.03
N LEU A 94 3.31 -3.92 -13.18
CA LEU A 94 2.16 -4.84 -13.25
C LEU A 94 2.64 -6.21 -13.70
N GLU A 95 3.47 -6.86 -12.89
CA GLU A 95 3.92 -8.24 -13.18
C GLU A 95 2.83 -9.30 -12.88
N SER A 96 1.58 -8.94 -12.62
CA SER A 96 0.52 -9.91 -12.29
C SER A 96 -0.87 -9.63 -12.90
N LEU A 97 -0.97 -8.75 -13.90
CA LEU A 97 -2.18 -8.67 -14.74
C LEU A 97 -2.00 -9.45 -16.05
N GLU A 98 -1.56 -10.70 -15.98
CA GLU A 98 -1.82 -11.61 -17.09
C GLU A 98 -3.34 -11.73 -17.25
N GLU A 99 -3.86 -11.09 -18.29
CA GLU A 99 -5.18 -11.41 -18.82
C GLU A 99 -5.24 -12.94 -18.99
N PRO A 100 -6.30 -13.64 -18.53
CA PRO A 100 -6.46 -15.04 -18.90
C PRO A 100 -6.41 -15.10 -20.43
N PRO A 101 -5.65 -16.03 -21.04
CA PRO A 101 -5.53 -16.08 -22.48
C PRO A 101 -6.92 -16.14 -23.08
N ALA A 102 -7.23 -15.18 -23.96
CA ALA A 102 -8.44 -15.19 -24.75
C ALA A 102 -8.52 -16.55 -25.43
N GLN A 103 -9.41 -17.43 -24.95
CA GLN A 103 -9.66 -18.70 -25.60
C GLN A 103 -10.35 -18.39 -26.92
N GLU A 104 -9.59 -18.47 -28.01
CA GLU A 104 -10.10 -18.48 -29.38
C GLU A 104 -11.19 -19.56 -29.51
N ALA A 105 -12.32 -19.16 -30.09
CA ALA A 105 -13.47 -20.01 -30.39
C ALA A 105 -13.35 -20.65 -31.78
#